data_AF-A0A3M1DGC2-F1
#
_entry.id   AF-A0A3M1DGC2-F1
#
_cell.length_a   1.000
_cell.length_b   1.000
_cell.length_c   1.000
_cell.angle_alpha   90.00
_cell.angle_beta   90.00
_cell.angle_gamma   90.00
#
_symmetry.space_group_name_H-M   'P 1'
#
loop_
_entity.id
_entity.type
_entity.pdbx_description
1 polymer ?
#
loop_
_entity_poly.entity_id
_entity_poly.type
_entity_poly.pdbx_seq_one_letter_code
_entity_poly.pdbx_strand_id
1 'polypeptide(L)'
;MVGITLTGMPLMFFTKIALPLWSAALVLLGIAAYFSLKKQCISKALLVVNSGFIIAGIPLQSLQQFQALFWTIGGALVLAGAGVYLKDRIVGVKV
;
A
#
# COMPACT_ATOMS: atom_id res chain seq x y z
N MET A 1 4.76 4.72 -42.13
CA MET A 1 5.29 4.35 -40.79
C MET A 1 4.12 4.23 -39.82
N VAL A 2 3.61 3.02 -39.65
CA VAL A 2 2.63 2.67 -38.62
C VAL A 2 3.37 1.67 -37.75
N GLY A 3 3.82 2.07 -36.56
CA GLY A 3 4.64 1.17 -35.74
C GLY A 3 5.24 1.70 -34.45
N ILE A 4 5.23 3.01 -34.17
CA ILE A 4 5.83 3.54 -32.92
C ILE A 4 5.02 4.71 -32.34
N THR A 5 3.70 4.55 -32.25
CA THR A 5 2.83 5.44 -31.45
C THR A 5 2.17 4.73 -30.27
N LEU A 6 2.52 3.47 -30.01
CA LEU A 6 2.07 2.68 -28.84
C LEU A 6 3.04 2.76 -27.64
N THR A 7 3.96 3.71 -27.62
CA THR A 7 4.88 3.92 -26.48
C THR A 7 4.41 4.98 -25.49
N GLY A 8 3.32 5.71 -25.79
CA GLY A 8 2.80 6.79 -24.93
C GLY A 8 1.49 6.50 -24.18
N MET A 9 0.69 5.51 -24.60
CA MET A 9 -0.66 5.28 -24.06
C MET A 9 -0.80 4.21 -22.95
N PRO A 10 -0.02 3.10 -22.87
CA PRO A 10 -0.30 2.07 -21.87
C PRO A 10 -0.01 2.56 -20.44
N LEU A 11 1.01 3.39 -20.23
CA LEU A 11 1.27 4.00 -18.92
C LEU A 11 0.16 4.97 -18.49
N MET A 12 -0.47 5.66 -19.44
CA MET A 12 -1.56 6.60 -19.16
C MET A 12 -2.85 5.86 -18.75
N PHE A 13 -3.07 4.64 -19.23
CA PHE A 13 -4.14 3.77 -18.75
C PHE A 13 -3.96 3.40 -17.28
N PHE A 14 -2.74 3.01 -16.90
CA PHE A 14 -2.44 2.69 -15.50
C PHE A 14 -2.58 3.90 -14.59
N THR A 15 -2.24 5.12 -15.02
CA THR A 15 -2.46 6.32 -14.19
C THR A 15 -3.95 6.66 -14.01
N LYS A 16 -4.79 6.39 -15.02
CA LYS A 16 -6.25 6.55 -14.91
C LYS A 16 -6.88 5.57 -13.93
N ILE A 17 -6.37 4.34 -13.85
CA ILE A 17 -6.86 3.28 -12.94
C ILE A 17 -6.19 3.36 -11.56
N ALA A 18 -4.98 3.91 -11.46
CA ALA A 18 -4.22 3.97 -10.22
C ALA A 18 -4.97 4.72 -9.11
N LEU A 19 -5.58 5.86 -9.42
CA LEU A 19 -6.36 6.61 -8.42
C LEU A 19 -7.58 5.83 -7.90
N PRO A 20 -8.46 5.28 -8.76
CA PRO A 20 -9.56 4.41 -8.33
C PRO A 20 -9.12 3.18 -7.54
N LEU A 21 -8.01 2.55 -7.93
CA LEU A 21 -7.52 1.35 -7.25
C LEU A 21 -6.91 1.70 -5.89
N TRP A 22 -6.17 2.80 -5.80
CA TRP A 22 -5.60 3.30 -4.56
C TRP A 22 -6.68 3.76 -3.58
N SER A 23 -7.73 4.43 -4.06
CA SER A 23 -8.87 4.80 -3.22
C SER A 23 -9.66 3.57 -2.74
N ALA A 24 -9.85 2.56 -3.59
CA ALA A 24 -10.43 1.28 -3.17
C ALA A 24 -9.57 0.59 -2.09
N ALA A 25 -8.23 0.63 -2.23
CA ALA A 25 -7.33 0.11 -1.21
C ALA A 25 -7.47 0.85 0.13
N LEU A 26 -7.62 2.18 0.13
CA LEU A 26 -7.91 2.94 1.34
C LEU A 26 -9.22 2.53 2.00
N VAL A 27 -10.29 2.38 1.22
CA VAL A 27 -11.60 1.94 1.73
C VAL A 27 -11.50 0.55 2.35
N LEU A 28 -10.86 -0.39 1.66
CA LEU A 28 -10.64 -1.75 2.16
C LEU A 28 -9.78 -1.76 3.43
N LEU A 29 -8.72 -0.95 3.49
CA LEU A 29 -7.90 -0.80 4.69
C LEU A 29 -8.71 -0.22 5.85
N GLY A 30 -9.58 0.75 5.59
CA GLY A 30 -10.49 1.32 6.59
C GLY A 30 -11.48 0.28 7.15
N ILE A 31 -12.06 -0.55 6.28
CA ILE A 31 -12.95 -1.66 6.68
C ILE A 31 -12.15 -2.70 7.50
N ALA A 32 -10.95 -3.05 7.06
CA ALA A 32 -10.09 -3.98 7.78
C ALA A 32 -9.68 -3.42 9.15
N ALA A 33 -9.37 -2.13 9.25
CA ALA A 33 -9.09 -1.46 10.51
C ALA A 33 -10.31 -1.47 11.44
N TYR A 34 -11.51 -1.18 10.92
CA TYR A 34 -12.76 -1.28 11.68
C TYR A 34 -12.98 -2.69 12.25
N PHE A 35 -12.81 -3.72 11.42
CA PHE A 35 -12.93 -5.11 11.89
C PHE A 35 -11.82 -5.50 12.87
N SER A 36 -10.60 -4.99 12.70
CA SER A 36 -9.52 -5.22 13.65
C SER A 36 -9.81 -4.61 15.02
N LEU A 37 -10.42 -3.43 15.08
CA LEU A 37 -10.77 -2.79 16.35
C LEU A 37 -12.00 -3.46 17.00
N LYS A 38 -13.04 -3.75 16.21
CA LYS A 38 -14.32 -4.26 16.74
C LYS A 38 -14.31 -5.76 16.99
N LYS A 39 -13.67 -6.54 16.13
CA LYS A 39 -13.68 -8.01 16.19
C LYS A 39 -12.32 -8.63 16.50
N GLN A 40 -11.22 -7.86 16.51
CA GLN A 40 -9.86 -8.34 16.81
C GLN A 40 -9.41 -9.54 15.96
N CYS A 41 -10.06 -9.79 14.80
CA CYS A 41 -9.78 -10.96 13.96
C CYS A 41 -8.59 -10.78 13.01
N ILE A 42 -8.08 -9.56 12.86
CA ILE A 42 -7.04 -9.22 11.88
C ILE A 42 -5.77 -8.84 12.62
N SER A 43 -4.63 -9.36 12.17
CA SER A 43 -3.32 -9.03 12.73
C SER A 43 -3.02 -7.54 12.51
N LYS A 44 -2.66 -6.86 13.60
CA LYS A 44 -2.23 -5.45 13.57
C LYS A 44 -1.00 -5.26 12.69
N ALA A 45 -0.08 -6.22 12.69
CA ALA A 45 1.11 -6.20 11.83
C ALA A 45 0.75 -6.19 10.34
N LEU A 46 -0.28 -6.94 9.93
CA LEU A 46 -0.75 -6.97 8.55
C LEU A 46 -1.38 -5.63 8.12
N LEU A 47 -2.09 -4.96 9.03
CA LEU A 47 -2.62 -3.61 8.78
C LEU A 47 -1.49 -2.58 8.57
N VAL A 48 -0.42 -2.67 9.36
CA VAL A 48 0.78 -1.81 9.23
C VAL A 48 1.49 -2.04 7.89
N VAL A 49 1.60 -3.30 7.45
CA VAL A 49 2.16 -3.61 6.13
C VAL A 49 1.30 -3.03 5.01
N ASN A 50 -0.02 -3.23 5.06
CA ASN A 50 -0.92 -2.72 4.02
C ASN A 50 -0.96 -1.19 4.00
N SER A 51 -0.91 -0.52 5.16
CA SER A 51 -0.81 0.95 5.20
C SER A 51 0.51 1.44 4.60
N GLY A 52 1.63 0.76 4.90
CA GLY A 52 2.93 1.05 4.30
C GLY A 52 2.92 0.98 2.77
N PHE A 53 2.32 -0.07 2.19
CA PHE A 53 2.18 -0.20 0.73
C PHE A 53 1.32 0.90 0.11
N ILE A 54 0.20 1.26 0.74
CA ILE A 54 -0.68 2.34 0.25
C ILE A 54 0.04 3.68 0.27
N ILE A 55 0.84 3.96 1.31
CA ILE A 55 1.62 5.19 1.42
C ILE A 55 2.72 5.22 0.35
N ALA A 56 3.50 4.14 0.21
CA ALA A 56 4.57 4.06 -0.78
C ALA A 56 4.06 4.15 -2.24
N GLY A 57 2.83 3.67 -2.48
CA GLY A 57 2.19 3.61 -3.79
C GLY A 57 1.28 4.78 -4.15
N ILE A 58 1.42 5.95 -3.52
CA ILE A 58 0.53 7.09 -3.76
C ILE A 58 0.59 7.58 -5.23
N PRO A 59 -0.53 7.59 -5.99
CA PRO A 59 -0.51 7.92 -7.42
C PRO A 59 -0.76 9.41 -7.71
N LEU A 60 -0.67 10.29 -6.69
CA LEU A 60 -0.99 11.71 -6.83
C LEU A 60 0.17 12.49 -7.48
N GLN A 61 -0.06 12.99 -8.70
CA GLN A 61 0.92 13.78 -9.45
C GLN A 61 1.34 15.07 -8.71
N SER A 62 0.42 15.73 -8.00
CA SER A 62 0.72 16.92 -7.19
C SER A 62 1.69 16.66 -6.05
N LEU A 63 1.75 15.42 -5.56
CA LEU A 63 2.59 14.97 -4.45
C LEU A 63 3.87 14.26 -4.92
N GLN A 64 4.11 14.19 -6.23
CA GLN A 64 5.23 13.46 -6.82
C GLN A 64 6.59 14.03 -6.39
N GLN A 65 6.68 15.33 -6.07
CA GLN A 65 7.87 15.95 -5.48
C GLN A 65 8.27 15.33 -4.13
N PHE A 66 7.31 14.77 -3.38
CA PHE A 66 7.54 14.11 -2.10
C PHE A 66 7.57 12.57 -2.23
N GLN A 67 7.65 12.04 -3.46
CA GLN A 67 7.59 10.60 -3.71
C GLN A 67 8.69 9.85 -2.93
N ALA A 68 9.90 10.39 -2.84
CA ALA A 68 10.97 9.81 -2.05
C ALA A 68 10.58 9.67 -0.56
N LEU A 69 9.93 10.68 0.01
CA LEU A 69 9.46 10.66 1.40
C LEU A 69 8.37 9.62 1.61
N PHE A 70 7.41 9.51 0.70
CA PHE A 70 6.38 8.47 0.78
C PHE A 70 6.96 7.06 0.65
N TRP A 71 7.97 6.89 -0.20
CA TRP A 71 8.67 5.62 -0.37
C TRP A 71 9.46 5.23 0.86
N THR A 72 10.15 6.17 1.51
CA THR A 72 10.90 5.89 2.73
C THR A 72 9.98 5.59 3.91
N ILE A 73 8.94 6.40 4.12
CA ILE A 73 7.98 6.18 5.22
C ILE A 73 7.20 4.89 4.99
N GLY A 74 6.64 4.70 3.79
CA GLY A 74 5.89 3.51 3.44
C GLY A 74 6.75 2.24 3.48
N GLY A 75 7.96 2.31 2.94
CA GLY A 75 8.93 1.21 2.99
C GLY A 75 9.33 0.84 4.42
N ALA A 76 9.60 1.84 5.27
CA ALA A 76 9.91 1.60 6.69
C ALA A 76 8.75 0.92 7.43
N LEU A 77 7.51 1.35 7.18
CA LEU A 77 6.31 0.71 7.74
C LEU A 77 6.16 -0.75 7.27
N VAL A 78 6.38 -1.03 5.98
CA VAL A 78 6.34 -2.40 5.45
C VAL A 78 7.39 -3.27 6.13
N LEU A 79 8.64 -2.81 6.23
CA LEU A 79 9.72 -3.57 6.86
C LEU A 79 9.44 -3.82 8.35
N ALA A 80 9.01 -2.80 9.09
CA ALA A 80 8.66 -2.94 10.50
C ALA A 80 7.48 -3.91 10.71
N GLY A 81 6.40 -3.74 9.93
CA GLY A 81 5.22 -4.59 10.01
C GLY A 81 5.51 -6.04 9.60
N ALA A 82 6.30 -6.26 8.55
CA ALA A 82 6.73 -7.58 8.12
C ALA A 82 7.61 -8.26 9.18
N GLY A 83 8.53 -7.51 9.80
CA GLY A 83 9.36 -8.00 10.89
C GLY A 83 8.55 -8.49 12.09
N VAL A 84 7.54 -7.70 12.51
CA VAL A 84 6.62 -8.11 13.59
C VAL A 84 5.80 -9.32 13.16
N TYR A 85 5.24 -9.32 11.95
CA TYR A 85 4.43 -10.43 11.45
C TYR A 85 5.22 -11.75 11.40
N LEU A 86 6.47 -11.71 10.92
CA LEU A 86 7.34 -12.89 10.88
C LEU A 86 7.73 -13.35 12.28
N LYS A 87 8.04 -12.42 13.19
CA LYS A 87 8.34 -12.75 14.60
C LYS A 87 7.18 -13.49 15.26
N ASP A 88 5.95 -13.02 15.08
CA ASP A 88 4.76 -13.65 15.66
C ASP A 88 4.53 -15.07 15.09
N ARG A 89 4.86 -15.29 13.82
CA ARG A 89 4.69 -16.58 13.13
C ARG A 89 5.80 -17.59 13.39
N ILE A 90 7.05 -17.14 13.50
CA ILE A 90 8.22 -18.01 13.70
C ILE A 90 8.41 -18.34 15.18
N VAL A 91 8.24 -17.35 16.07
CA VAL A 91 8.52 -17.50 17.50
C VAL A 91 7.26 -17.92 18.28
N GLY A 92 6.07 -17.90 17.65
CA GLY A 92 4.81 -18.29 18.29
C GLY A 92 4.34 -17.32 19.38
N VAL A 93 4.96 -16.16 19.51
CA VAL A 93 4.58 -15.11 20.47
C VAL A 93 3.39 -14.35 19.87
N LYS A 94 2.18 -14.56 20.43
CA LYS A 94 1.02 -13.71 20.15
C LYS A 94 1.13 -12.45 21.01
N VAL A 95 1.32 -11.29 20.38
CA VAL A 95 1.18 -9.96 21.02
C VAL A 95 -0.26 -9.46 20.88
#